data_AF-A0AA43IHL0-F1
#
_entry.id   AF-A0AA43IHL0-F1
#
_cell.length_a   1.000
_cell.length_b   1.000
_cell.length_c   1.000
_cell.angle_alpha   90.00
_cell.angle_beta   90.00
_cell.angle_gamma   90.00
#
_symmetry.space_group_name_H-M   'P 1'
#
loop_
_entity.id
_entity.type
_entity.pdbx_description
1 polymer ?
#
loop_
_entity_poly.entity_id
_entity_poly.type
_entity_poly.pdbx_seq_one_letter_code
_entity_poly.pdbx_strand_id
1 'polypeptide(L)' 'MKEIRILSATGILGSGFREETLQRAMTLKPDFIGADCGSTDPGPHHLGSGEPQFSDAACK' A
#
# COMPACT_ATOMS: atom_id res chain seq x y z
N MET A 1 6.16 -20.00 21.97
CA MET A 1 5.08 -19.70 21.01
C MET A 1 5.66 -19.77 19.61
N LYS A 2 4.85 -20.10 18.60
CA LYS A 2 5.24 -19.99 17.18
C LYS A 2 5.22 -18.50 16.79
N GLU A 3 6.23 -18.05 16.05
CA GLU A 3 6.23 -16.67 15.50
C GLU A 3 5.12 -16.50 14.44
N ILE A 4 4.65 -15.27 14.27
CA ILE A 4 3.71 -14.87 13.21
C ILE A 4 4.39 -13.78 12.40
N ARG A 5 4.41 -13.93 11.07
CA ARG A 5 5.00 -12.96 10.15
C ARG A 5 3.92 -12.30 9.32
N ILE A 6 3.92 -10.96 9.31
CA ILE A 6 2.95 -10.16 8.57
C ILE A 6 3.71 -9.30 7.55
N LEU A 7 3.26 -9.35 6.30
CA LEU A 7 3.69 -8.43 5.26
C LEU A 7 2.69 -7.29 5.14
N SER A 8 3.14 -6.05 5.35
CA SER A 8 2.39 -4.87 4.96
C SER A 8 2.70 -4.55 3.49
N ALA A 9 1.77 -4.86 2.59
CA ALA A 9 1.95 -4.70 1.15
C ALA A 9 1.84 -3.25 0.69
N THR A 10 0.90 -2.48 1.26
CA THR A 10 0.67 -1.08 0.92
C THR A 10 0.30 -0.28 2.17
N GLY A 11 0.77 0.97 2.25
CA GLY A 11 0.34 1.91 3.30
C GLY A 11 -0.99 2.59 3.01
N ILE A 12 -1.44 2.58 1.76
CA ILE A 12 -2.77 3.00 1.34
C ILE A 12 -3.15 2.25 0.06
N LEU A 13 -4.37 1.72 -0.02
CA LEU A 13 -4.87 1.08 -1.23
C LEU A 13 -4.83 2.07 -2.38
N GLY A 14 -4.26 1.63 -3.51
CA GLY A 14 -4.08 2.47 -4.69
C GLY A 14 -2.69 3.10 -4.84
N SER A 15 -1.84 3.14 -3.80
CA SER A 15 -0.46 3.65 -3.94
C SER A 15 0.53 2.66 -4.56
N GLY A 16 0.05 1.47 -4.93
CA GLY A 16 0.86 0.37 -5.45
C GLY A 16 1.95 -0.13 -4.47
N PHE A 17 2.81 -1.00 -5.00
CA PHE A 17 4.00 -1.51 -4.34
C PHE A 17 5.10 -1.79 -5.37
N ARG A 18 6.33 -2.02 -4.91
CA ARG A 18 7.43 -2.47 -5.78
C ARG A 18 7.42 -3.99 -5.88
N GLU A 19 7.32 -4.54 -7.08
CA GLU A 19 7.25 -5.98 -7.31
C GLU A 19 8.46 -6.70 -6.69
N GLU A 20 9.67 -6.17 -6.87
CA GLU A 20 10.89 -6.76 -6.29
C GLU A 20 10.81 -6.89 -4.76
N THR A 21 10.14 -5.94 -4.09
CA THR A 21 9.98 -5.96 -2.63
C THR A 21 8.95 -6.99 -2.18
N LEU A 22 7.85 -7.14 -2.93
CA LEU A 22 6.86 -8.18 -2.70
C LEU A 22 7.49 -9.56 -2.89
N GLN A 23 8.20 -9.78 -4.01
CA GLN A 23 8.89 -11.04 -4.29
C GLN A 23 9.88 -11.40 -3.17
N ARG A 24 10.69 -10.43 -2.71
CA ARG A 24 11.59 -10.62 -1.56
C ARG A 24 10.80 -11.00 -0.30
N ALA A 25 9.70 -10.31 0.00
CA ALA A 25 8.90 -10.61 1.17
C ALA A 25 8.28 -12.01 1.13
N MET A 26 7.88 -12.50 -0.04
CA MET A 26 7.36 -13.87 -0.20
C MET A 26 8.40 -14.93 0.19
N THR A 27 9.70 -14.67 0.00
CA THR A 27 10.76 -15.60 0.44
C THR A 27 10.82 -15.77 1.96
N LEU A 28 10.30 -14.78 2.71
CA LEU A 28 10.23 -14.80 4.17
C LEU A 28 9.02 -15.59 4.70
N LYS A 29 8.18 -16.12 3.81
CA LYS A 29 6.98 -16.92 4.13
C LYS A 29 6.08 -16.20 5.15
N PRO A 30 5.51 -15.03 4.79
CA PRO A 30 4.54 -14.35 5.64
C PRO A 30 3.31 -15.24 5.84
N ASP A 31 2.76 -15.24 7.05
CA ASP A 31 1.50 -15.92 7.35
C ASP A 31 0.30 -15.11 6.82
N PHE A 32 0.46 -13.78 6.74
CA PHE A 32 -0.56 -12.85 6.25
C PHE A 32 0.05 -11.73 5.42
N ILE A 33 -0.71 -11.27 4.43
CA ILE A 33 -0.44 -10.05 3.67
C ILE A 33 -1.58 -9.08 3.96
N GLY A 34 -1.24 -7.93 4.54
CA GLY A 34 -2.18 -6.84 4.81
C GLY A 34 -1.99 -5.70 3.81
N ALA A 35 -3.09 -5.07 3.43
CA ALA A 35 -3.09 -3.83 2.66
C ALA A 35 -3.98 -2.82 3.39
N ASP A 36 -3.41 -1.67 3.75
CA ASP A 36 -4.15 -0.65 4.48
C ASP A 36 -5.04 0.15 3.52
N CYS A 37 -6.32 0.26 3.83
CA CYS A 37 -7.26 1.13 3.13
C CYS A 37 -7.38 2.44 3.90
N GLY A 38 -6.32 3.25 3.86
CA GLY A 38 -6.31 4.59 4.44
C GLY A 38 -7.49 5.48 4.00
N SER A 39 -7.49 6.75 4.40
CA SER A 39 -8.59 7.67 4.06
C SER A 39 -8.81 7.76 2.55
N THR A 40 -10.07 7.62 2.12
CA THR A 40 -10.49 7.95 0.74
C THR A 40 -10.75 9.45 0.56
N ASP A 41 -10.78 10.22 1.65
CA ASP A 41 -10.80 11.68 1.63
C ASP A 41 -9.35 12.19 1.62
N PRO A 42 -8.85 12.73 0.48
CA PRO A 42 -7.50 13.28 0.36
C PRO A 42 -7.40 14.71 0.93
N GLY A 43 -8.47 15.23 1.52
CA GLY A 43 -8.56 16.56 2.10
C GLY A 43 -9.00 17.64 1.10
N PRO A 44 -9.27 18.86 1.61
CA PRO A 44 -9.92 19.92 0.86
C PRO A 44 -9.11 20.42 -0.35
N HIS A 45 -7.78 20.31 -0.32
CA HIS A 45 -6.94 20.69 -1.45
C HIS A 45 -7.23 19.81 -2.67
N HIS A 46 -7.03 18.50 -2.57
CA HIS A 46 -7.20 17.57 -3.68
C HIS A 46 -8.67 17.47 -4.13
N LEU A 47 -9.62 17.53 -3.19
CA LEU A 47 -11.04 17.61 -3.52
C LEU A 47 -11.41 18.91 -4.25
N GLY A 48 -10.78 20.03 -3.89
CA GLY A 48 -11.04 21.34 -4.48
C GLY A 48 -10.34 21.58 -5.82
N SER A 49 -9.15 21.01 -6.01
CA SER A 49 -8.39 21.14 -7.26
C SER A 49 -8.83 20.14 -8.33
N GLY A 50 -9.45 19.02 -7.94
CA GLY A 50 -9.74 17.90 -8.83
C GLY A 50 -8.48 17.08 -9.19
N GLU A 51 -7.36 17.35 -8.53
CA GLU A 51 -6.09 16.68 -8.78
C GLU A 51 -5.89 15.49 -7.82
N PRO A 52 -5.49 14.30 -8.31
CA PRO A 52 -5.21 13.15 -7.47
C PRO A 52 -4.18 13.44 -6.37
N GLN A 53 -4.33 12.78 -5.21
CA GLN A 53 -3.35 12.84 -4.12
C GLN A 53 -2.01 12.17 -4.50
N PHE A 54 -2.08 11.13 -5.33
CA PHE A 54 -0.93 10.35 -5.76
C PHE A 54 -0.57 10.69 -7.21
N SER A 55 0.73 10.65 -7.51
CA SER A 55 1.19 10.78 -8.89
C SER A 55 0.80 9.55 -9.70
N ASP A 56 0.69 9.69 -11.02
CA ASP A 56 0.44 8.58 -11.94
C ASP A 56 1.47 7.45 -11.78
N ALA A 57 2.71 7.77 -11.41
CA ALA A 57 3.76 6.77 -11.17
C ALA A 57 3.54 5.97 -9.87
N ALA A 58 2.83 6.54 -8.89
CA ALA A 58 2.48 5.89 -7.64
C ALA A 58 1.21 5.03 -7.78
N CYS A 59 0.24 5.45 -8.60
CA CYS A 59 -0.91 4.64 -8.95
C CYS A 59 -0.50 3.50 -9.91
N LYS A 60 -0.56 2.25 -9.47
CA LYS A 60 -0.26 1.06 -10.29
C LYS A 60 -1.44 0.12 -10.37
#